data_AF-A0A949ESI6-F1
#
_entry.id   AF-A0A949ESI6-F1
#
_cell.length_a   1.000
_cell.length_b   1.000
_cell.length_c   1.000
_cell.angle_alpha   90.00
_cell.angle_beta   90.00
_cell.angle_gamma   90.00
#
_symmetry.space_group_name_H-M   'P 1'
#
loop_
_entity.id
_entity.type
_entity.pdbx_description
1 polymer ?
#
loop_
_entity_poly.entity_id
_entity_poly.type
_entity_poly.pdbx_seq_one_letter_code
_entity_poly.pdbx_strand_id
1 'polypeptide(L)' 'EDPQYDPHDRNLAFSRAQEWGERIPTGIMYKEDRLTLNEQQPAIKDTSLVKQKIDQKSFEGLLEIFK' A
#
# COMPACT_ATOMS: atom_id res chain seq x y z
N GLU A 1 27.53 2.08 0.77
CA GLU A 1 26.47 1.18 1.30
C GLU A 1 27.14 0.16 2.19
N ASP A 2 26.54 -0.15 3.33
CA ASP A 2 27.05 -1.17 4.24
C ASP A 2 26.64 -2.55 3.67
N PRO A 3 27.57 -3.39 3.19
CA PRO A 3 27.25 -4.61 2.44
C PRO A 3 26.47 -5.65 3.26
N GLN A 4 26.43 -5.48 4.58
CA GLN A 4 25.78 -6.38 5.52
C GLN A 4 24.44 -5.85 6.06
N TYR A 5 23.97 -4.70 5.56
CA TYR A 5 22.69 -4.13 5.97
C TYR A 5 21.51 -4.90 5.37
N ASP A 6 20.65 -5.46 6.23
CA ASP A 6 19.38 -6.07 5.80
C ASP A 6 18.23 -5.04 5.88
N PRO A 7 17.68 -4.58 4.74
CA PRO A 7 16.58 -3.63 4.73
C PRO A 7 15.22 -4.24 5.15
N HIS A 8 15.11 -5.54 5.37
CA HIS A 8 13.87 -6.19 5.84
C HIS A 8 13.78 -6.27 7.37
N ASP A 9 14.86 -5.95 8.10
CA ASP A 9 14.82 -5.83 9.56
C ASP A 9 14.27 -4.44 9.96
N ARG A 10 12.98 -4.43 10.32
CA ARG A 10 12.28 -3.21 10.75
C ARG A 10 12.90 -2.58 12.01
N ASN A 11 13.40 -3.39 12.95
CA ASN A 11 13.96 -2.85 14.18
C ASN A 11 15.31 -2.18 13.89
N LEU A 12 16.15 -2.82 13.07
CA LEU A 12 17.41 -2.25 12.61
C LEU A 12 17.19 -0.93 11.85
N ALA A 13 16.22 -0.90 10.94
CA ALA A 13 15.86 0.31 10.20
C ALA A 13 15.44 1.46 11.13
N PHE A 14 14.63 1.16 12.15
CA PHE A 14 14.18 2.16 13.11
C PHE A 14 15.33 2.66 14.01
N SER A 15 16.26 1.79 14.39
CA SER A 15 17.46 2.19 15.13
C SER A 15 18.37 3.09 14.28
N ARG A 16 18.64 2.74 13.02
CA ARG A 16 19.44 3.56 12.11
C ARG A 16 18.79 4.92 11.86
N ALA A 17 17.46 4.99 11.69
CA ALA A 17 16.75 6.25 11.45
C ALA A 17 16.87 7.29 12.59
N GLN A 18 17.27 6.85 13.79
CA GLN A 18 17.50 7.73 14.94
C GLN A 18 18.94 8.29 14.99
N GLU A 19 19.84 7.84 14.11
CA GLU A 19 21.19 8.39 14.01
C GLU A 19 21.15 9.82 13.47
N TRP A 20 21.66 10.77 14.25
CA TRP A 20 21.74 12.20 13.88
C TRP A 20 23.01 12.84 14.44
N GLY A 21 23.51 13.88 13.78
CA GLY A 21 24.74 14.58 14.16
C GLY A 21 25.94 14.11 13.35
N GLU A 22 26.89 13.42 13.98
CA GLU A 22 28.16 13.01 13.35
C GLU A 22 27.98 12.03 12.19
N ARG A 23 26.89 11.26 12.19
CA ARG A 23 26.56 10.29 11.15
C ARG A 23 25.10 10.46 10.75
N ILE A 24 24.88 10.64 9.44
CA ILE A 24 23.55 10.72 8.86
C ILE A 24 23.35 9.47 7.99
N PRO A 25 22.38 8.61 8.30
CA PRO A 25 22.11 7.41 7.52
C PRO A 25 21.56 7.81 6.14
N THR A 26 22.12 7.23 5.08
CA THR A 26 21.68 7.45 3.69
C THR A 26 21.46 6.11 2.98
N GLY A 27 20.63 6.10 1.94
CA GLY A 27 20.24 4.88 1.22
C GLY A 27 18.89 4.31 1.65
N ILE A 28 18.62 3.05 1.29
CA ILE A 28 17.38 2.35 1.63
C ILE A 28 17.46 1.87 3.08
N MET A 29 16.70 2.50 3.98
CA MET A 29 16.63 2.07 5.38
C MET A 29 15.69 0.88 5.56
N TYR A 30 14.57 0.84 4.86
CA TYR A 30 13.58 -0.23 5.01
C TYR A 30 12.95 -0.59 3.68
N LYS A 31 12.71 -1.87 3.46
CA LYS A 31 11.98 -2.40 2.32
C LYS A 31 11.14 -3.58 2.77
N GLU A 32 9.89 -3.61 2.32
CA GLU A 32 9.00 -4.74 2.52
C GLU A 32 7.99 -4.80 1.39
N ASP A 33 7.70 -6.01 0.91
CA ASP A 33 6.66 -6.24 -0.08
C ASP A 33 5.33 -6.47 0.64
N ARG A 34 4.44 -5.47 0.60
CA ARG A 34 3.09 -5.53 1.17
C ARG A 34 2.05 -5.14 0.14
N LEU A 35 0.84 -5.69 0.29
CA LEU A 35 -0.31 -5.28 -0.51
C LEU A 35 -0.58 -3.79 -0.32
N THR A 36 -0.67 -3.08 -1.42
CA THR A 36 -1.17 -1.70 -1.47
C THR A 36 -2.65 -1.64 -1.11
N LEU A 37 -3.14 -0.46 -0.74
CA LEU A 37 -4.55 -0.25 -0.44
C LEU A 37 -5.47 -0.66 -1.61
N ASN A 38 -5.05 -0.39 -2.84
CA ASN A 38 -5.83 -0.71 -4.04
C ASN A 38 -5.92 -2.22 -4.28
N GLU A 39 -4.82 -2.96 -4.06
CA GLU A 39 -4.81 -4.42 -4.17
C GLU A 39 -5.70 -5.10 -3.13
N GLN A 40 -5.92 -4.43 -1.98
CA GLN A 40 -6.82 -4.92 -0.94
C GLN A 40 -8.31 -4.66 -1.25
N GLN A 41 -8.65 -3.82 -2.22
CA GLN A 41 -10.04 -3.45 -2.52
C GLN A 41 -10.63 -4.37 -3.60
N PRO A 42 -11.56 -5.29 -3.26
CA PRO A 42 -12.10 -6.26 -4.23
C PRO A 42 -12.80 -5.59 -5.41
N ALA A 43 -13.48 -4.46 -5.18
CA ALA A 43 -14.25 -3.74 -6.19
C ALA A 43 -13.39 -3.17 -7.33
N ILE A 44 -12.07 -3.02 -7.13
CA ILE A 44 -11.13 -2.48 -8.13
C ILE A 44 -9.96 -3.42 -8.42
N LYS A 45 -10.10 -4.70 -8.04
CA LYS A 45 -9.06 -5.72 -8.20
C LYS A 45 -8.61 -5.85 -9.66
N ASP A 46 -9.56 -5.84 -10.59
CA ASP A 46 -9.28 -6.03 -12.01
C ASP A 46 -9.10 -4.70 -12.76
N THR A 47 -9.84 -3.65 -12.38
CA THR A 47 -9.77 -2.33 -13.02
C THR A 47 -10.32 -1.21 -12.13
N SER A 48 -9.80 0.01 -12.33
CA SER A 48 -10.26 1.22 -11.64
C SER A 48 -11.74 1.53 -11.93
N LEU A 49 -12.48 2.02 -10.95
CA LEU A 49 -13.90 2.39 -11.08
C LEU A 49 -14.19 3.30 -12.29
N VAL A 50 -13.32 4.27 -12.58
CA VAL A 50 -13.49 5.20 -13.71
C VAL A 50 -13.52 4.51 -15.09
N LYS A 51 -12.94 3.31 -15.20
CA LYS A 51 -12.91 2.51 -16.43
C LYS A 51 -13.98 1.41 -16.45
N GLN A 52 -14.68 1.19 -15.32
CA GLN A 52 -15.74 0.19 -15.26
C GLN A 52 -16.96 0.71 -16.01
N LYS A 53 -17.62 -0.18 -16.76
CA LYS A 53 -18.91 0.16 -17.39
C LYS A 53 -19.97 0.24 -16.31
N ILE A 54 -20.70 1.35 -16.30
CA ILE A 54 -21.84 1.54 -15.39
C ILE A 54 -23.07 0.95 -16.07
N ASP A 55 -23.69 -0.06 -15.45
CA ASP A 55 -25.02 -0.53 -15.81
C ASP A 55 -26.04 0.11 -14.87
N GLN A 56 -26.99 0.87 -15.43
CA GLN A 56 -28.03 1.51 -14.63
C GLN A 56 -29.09 0.50 -14.15
N LYS A 57 -29.30 -0.60 -14.88
CA LYS A 57 -30.29 -1.61 -14.54
C LYS A 57 -29.88 -2.45 -13.33
N SER A 58 -28.58 -2.54 -13.03
CA SER A 58 -28.09 -3.30 -11.88
C SER A 58 -28.52 -2.71 -10.53
N PHE A 59 -29.05 -1.49 -10.50
CA PHE A 59 -29.52 -0.82 -9.29
C PHE A 59 -31.01 -1.09 -9.00
N GLU A 60 -31.77 -1.67 -9.92
CA GLU A 60 -33.23 -1.88 -9.75
C GLU A 60 -33.54 -2.71 -8.50
N GLY A 61 -32.82 -3.82 -8.28
CA GLY A 61 -32.99 -4.66 -7.10
C GLY A 61 -32.62 -3.98 -5.78
N LEU A 62 -31.70 -3.00 -5.80
CA LEU A 62 -31.39 -2.21 -4.61
C LEU A 62 -32.55 -1.26 -4.27
N LEU A 63 -33.16 -0.64 -5.28
CA LEU A 63 -34.28 0.29 -5.09
C LEU A 63 -35.53 -0.39 -4.55
N GLU A 64 -35.75 -1.66 -4.87
CA GLU A 64 -36.87 -2.45 -4.33
C GLU A 64 -36.76 -2.67 -2.81
N ILE A 65 -35.54 -2.78 -2.27
CA ILE A 65 -35.31 -2.97 -0.82
C ILE A 65 -35.76 -1.74 -0.01
N PHE A 66 -35.74 -0.55 -0.61
CA PHE A 66 -36.07 0.72 0.05
C PHE A 66 -37.49 1.22 -0.22
N LYS A 67 -38.32 0.46 -0.94
CA LYS A 67 -39.77 0.73 -1.09
C LYS A 67 -40.53 0.15 0.10
#